data_AF-A0ABD0NND5-F1
#
_entry.id   AF-A0ABD0NND5-F1
#
_cell.length_a   1.000
_cell.length_b   1.000
_cell.length_c   1.000
_cell.angle_alpha   90.00
_cell.angle_beta   90.00
_cell.angle_gamma   90.00
#
_symmetry.space_group_name_H-M   'P 1'
#
loop_
_entity.id
_entity.type
_entity.pdbx_description
1 polymer ?
#
loop_
_entity_poly.entity_id
_entity_poly.type
_entity_poly.pdbx_seq_one_letter_code
_entity_poly.pdbx_strand_id
1 'polypeptide(L)' 'TMMEKFKDTFLISRFISDLMKANDVGIFGTFRVGDLLWGYEDPLLKLIKRVYPIDDHFGLFYK' A
#
# COMPACT_ATOMS: atom_id res chain seq x y z
N THR A 1 -5.31 8.38 -9.49
CA THR A 1 -4.42 7.86 -8.42
C THR A 1 -4.49 6.32 -8.36
N MET A 2 -3.54 5.60 -7.74
CA MET A 2 -3.66 4.12 -7.55
C MET A 2 -5.03 3.73 -6.95
N MET A 3 -5.53 4.53 -6.00
CA MET A 3 -6.87 4.39 -5.42
C MET A 3 -8.02 4.38 -6.45
N GLU A 4 -7.88 5.04 -7.59
CA GLU A 4 -8.89 5.05 -8.66
C GLU A 4 -8.82 3.80 -9.54
N LYS A 5 -7.61 3.29 -9.82
CA LYS A 5 -7.43 2.06 -10.62
C LYS A 5 -7.99 0.81 -9.92
N PHE A 6 -8.06 0.81 -8.59
CA PHE A 6 -8.54 -0.32 -7.79
C PHE A 6 -9.99 -0.18 -7.33
N LYS A 7 -10.65 0.94 -7.64
CA LYS A 7 -12.02 1.24 -7.19
C LYS A 7 -13.08 0.36 -7.87
N ASP A 8 -12.87 -0.01 -9.13
CA ASP A 8 -13.87 -0.70 -9.96
C ASP A 8 -13.83 -2.23 -9.89
N THR A 9 -12.82 -2.82 -9.22
CA THR A 9 -12.71 -4.27 -9.12
C THR A 9 -12.98 -4.74 -7.70
N PHE A 10 -14.24 -5.10 -7.43
CA PHE A 10 -14.71 -5.61 -6.13
C PHE A 10 -13.86 -6.77 -5.57
N LEU A 11 -13.22 -7.55 -6.46
CA LEU A 11 -12.30 -8.62 -6.07
C LEU A 11 -10.98 -8.10 -5.50
N ILE A 12 -10.44 -7.00 -6.04
CA ILE A 12 -9.15 -6.45 -5.61
C ILE A 12 -9.31 -5.74 -4.26
N SER A 13 -10.39 -4.99 -4.05
CA SER A 13 -10.66 -4.35 -2.76
C SER A 13 -10.84 -5.38 -1.63
N ARG A 14 -11.51 -6.49 -1.91
CA ARG A 14 -11.63 -7.61 -0.97
C ARG A 14 -10.28 -8.25 -0.67
N PHE A 15 -9.48 -8.53 -1.71
CA PHE A 15 -8.14 -9.10 -1.56
C PHE A 15 -7.22 -8.20 -0.72
N ILE A 16 -7.22 -6.89 -0.96
CA ILE A 16 -6.46 -5.91 -0.17
C ILE A 16 -6.94 -5.92 1.28
N SER A 17 -8.25 -5.94 1.53
CA SER A 17 -8.81 -5.97 2.88
C SER A 17 -8.41 -7.25 3.65
N ASP A 18 -8.44 -8.40 2.98
CA ASP A 18 -8.03 -9.67 3.59
C ASP A 18 -6.52 -9.68 3.90
N LEU A 19 -5.69 -9.11 3.01
CA LEU A 19 -4.25 -8.94 3.25
C LEU A 19 -3.96 -8.02 4.44
N MET A 20 -4.67 -6.90 4.55
CA MET A 20 -4.52 -5.97 5.67
C MET A 20 -4.85 -6.66 7.00
N LYS A 21 -5.95 -7.43 7.05
CA LYS A 21 -6.34 -8.19 8.25
C LYS A 21 -5.33 -9.29 8.61
N ALA A 22 -4.82 -10.01 7.61
CA ALA A 22 -3.88 -11.10 7.84
C ALA A 22 -2.50 -10.65 8.35
N ASN A 23 -2.12 -9.39 8.06
CA ASN A 23 -0.81 -8.84 8.41
C ASN A 23 -0.89 -7.69 9.43
N ASP A 24 -2.04 -7.52 10.10
CA ASP A 24 -2.29 -6.48 11.11
C ASP A 24 -1.97 -5.05 10.62
N VAL A 25 -2.25 -4.78 9.33
CA VAL A 25 -2.03 -3.46 8.73
C VAL A 25 -3.24 -2.57 9.00
N GLY A 26 -3.04 -1.54 9.82
CA GLY A 26 -4.05 -0.55 10.16
C GLY A 26 -4.32 0.49 9.06
N ILE A 27 -5.43 1.22 9.21
CA ILE A 27 -5.77 2.37 8.34
C ILE A 27 -4.90 3.59 8.67
N PHE A 28 -4.50 3.72 9.94
CA PHE A 28 -3.65 4.79 10.43
C PHE A 28 -2.32 4.21 10.91
N GLY A 29 -1.24 4.95 10.69
CA GLY A 29 0.09 4.59 11.13
C GLY A 29 0.87 5.83 11.60
N THR A 30 1.95 5.60 12.33
CA THR A 30 2.90 6.66 12.71
C THR A 30 4.15 6.53 11.88
N PHE A 31 4.54 7.61 11.21
CA PHE A 31 5.69 7.65 10.32
C PHE A 31 6.60 8.81 10.69
N ARG A 32 7.89 8.67 10.41
CA ARG A 32 8.79 9.83 10.45
C ARG A 32 8.46 10.73 9.27
N VAL A 33 8.62 12.03 9.46
CA VAL A 33 8.33 13.03 8.41
C VAL A 33 9.16 12.75 7.16
N GLY A 34 10.45 12.43 7.31
CA GLY A 34 11.32 12.09 6.18
C GLY A 34 10.82 10.87 5.38
N ASP A 35 10.44 9.81 6.08
CA ASP A 35 9.92 8.57 5.49
C ASP A 35 8.61 8.82 4.73
N LEU A 36 7.68 9.56 5.34
CA LEU A 36 6.39 9.87 4.71
C LEU A 36 6.55 10.76 3.46
N LEU A 37 7.50 11.71 3.47
CA LEU A 37 7.73 12.59 2.33
C LEU A 37 8.49 11.89 1.21
N TRP A 38 9.58 11.22 1.53
CA TRP A 38 10.57 10.79 0.55
C TRP A 38 10.56 9.30 0.25
N GLY A 39 9.76 8.51 0.96
CA GLY A 39 9.62 7.09 0.71
C GLY A 39 9.93 6.23 1.94
N TYR A 40 9.07 5.25 2.18
CA TYR A 40 9.35 4.08 3.00
C TYR A 40 8.88 2.83 2.29
N GLU A 41 9.47 1.68 2.63
CA GLU A 41 8.99 0.39 2.16
C GLU A 41 7.67 0.06 2.89
N ASP A 42 6.55 0.06 2.16
CA ASP A 42 5.24 -0.21 2.73
C ASP A 42 4.99 -1.73 2.82
N PRO A 43 4.64 -2.26 4.00
CA PRO A 43 4.41 -3.70 4.18
C PRO A 43 3.31 -4.27 3.27
N LEU A 44 2.24 -3.51 3.02
CA LEU A 44 1.14 -3.96 2.18
C LEU A 44 1.54 -3.94 0.70
N LEU A 45 2.21 -2.89 0.23
CA LEU A 45 2.73 -2.82 -1.14
C LEU A 45 3.79 -3.90 -1.40
N LYS A 46 4.66 -4.18 -0.44
CA LYS A 46 5.64 -5.29 -0.51
C LYS A 46 4.97 -6.65 -0.70
N LEU A 47 3.84 -6.89 -0.05
CA LEU A 47 3.06 -8.11 -0.23
C LEU A 47 2.39 -8.16 -1.60
N ILE A 48 1.78 -7.06 -2.04
CA ILE A 48 1.11 -6.96 -3.34
C ILE A 48 2.11 -7.11 -4.49
N LYS A 49 3.34 -6.58 -4.34
CA LYS A 49 4.43 -6.69 -5.32
C LYS A 49 4.78 -8.12 -5.71
N ARG A 50 4.49 -9.09 -4.84
CA ARG A 50 4.70 -10.53 -5.12
C ARG A 50 3.73 -11.08 -6.17
N VAL A 51 2.57 -10.44 -6.33
CA VAL A 51 1.49 -10.87 -7.23
C VAL A 51 1.35 -9.92 -8.43
N TYR A 52 1.66 -8.63 -8.24
CA TYR A 52 1.58 -7.60 -9.26
C TYR A 52 2.91 -6.82 -9.36
N PRO A 53 3.39 -6.46 -10.55
CA PRO A 53 4.65 -5.73 -10.72
C PRO A 53 4.48 -4.24 -10.36
N ILE A 54 4.43 -3.93 -9.07
CA ILE A 54 4.29 -2.57 -8.51
C ILE A 54 5.55 -2.16 -7.71
N ASP A 55 5.71 -0.87 -7.44
CA ASP A 55 6.68 -0.39 -6.45
C ASP A 55 6.16 -0.68 -5.03
N ASP A 56 7.06 -1.15 -4.17
CA ASP A 56 6.81 -1.42 -2.75
C ASP A 56 7.06 -0.20 -1.87
N HIS A 57 7.55 0.91 -2.45
CA HIS A 57 7.80 2.15 -1.72
C HIS A 57 6.63 3.12 -1.84
N PHE A 58 6.31 3.77 -0.72
CA PHE A 58 5.33 4.85 -0.65
C PHE A 58 5.95 6.10 -0.03
N GLY A 59 5.74 7.24 -0.67
CA GLY A 59 6.00 8.56 -0.09
C GLY A 59 5.22 9.64 -0.85
N LEU A 60 4.88 10.73 -0.18
CA LEU A 60 4.06 11.81 -0.76
C LEU A 60 4.75 12.49 -1.95
N PHE A 61 6.07 12.57 -1.92
CA PHE A 61 6.95 13.11 -2.95
C PHE A 61 7.96 12.07 -3.43
N TYR A 62 7.66 10.79 -3.24
CA TYR A 62 8.49 9.71 -3.73
C TYR A 62 8.33 9.59 -5.25
N LYS A 63 9.46 9.77 -5.97
CA LYS A 63 9.64 9.64 -7.43
C LYS A 63 8.48 10.11 -8.31
#